data_AF-J3P3M4-F1
#
_entry.id   AF-J3P3M4-F1
#
_cell.length_a   1.000
_cell.length_b   1.000
_cell.length_c   1.000
_cell.angle_alpha   90.00
_cell.angle_beta   90.00
_cell.angle_gamma   90.00
#
_symmetry.space_group_name_H-M   'P 1'
#
loop_
_entity.id
_entity.type
_entity.pdbx_description
1 polymer ?
#
loop_
_entity_poly.entity_id
_entity_poly.type
_entity_poly.pdbx_seq_one_letter_code
_entity_poly.pdbx_strand_id
1 'polypeptide(L)'
;MQLINAILLATAATAHVLTKRCSPYPNPDMYLGYDPPSPCWHTHTTACVNHIMNGTEQYVSESRHTAVIFPVSDYCFGYIAEEQAREADGRVTWGWRKKHGKLTRVPGTDILVITEMTDEAVKRYKSMTY
;
A
#
# COMPACT_ATOMS: atom_id res chain seq x y z
N MET A 1 -2.78 -43.28 -52.81
CA MET A 1 -3.77 -42.21 -52.55
C MET A 1 -4.44 -42.49 -51.21
N GLN A 2 -4.19 -41.67 -50.20
CA GLN A 2 -5.21 -40.98 -49.38
C GLN A 2 -4.51 -40.28 -48.21
N LEU A 3 -4.68 -38.95 -48.22
CA LEU A 3 -4.32 -38.02 -47.16
C LEU A 3 -5.21 -38.25 -45.94
N ILE A 4 -4.65 -38.20 -44.74
CA ILE A 4 -5.43 -37.81 -43.55
C ILE A 4 -4.59 -36.80 -42.76
N ASN A 5 -4.95 -35.53 -42.97
CA ASN A 5 -4.58 -34.40 -42.14
C ASN A 5 -5.17 -34.61 -40.73
N ALA A 6 -4.32 -34.88 -39.74
CA ALA A 6 -4.73 -34.79 -38.35
C ALA A 6 -4.64 -33.33 -37.91
N ILE A 7 -5.83 -32.71 -37.80
CA ILE A 7 -6.04 -31.33 -37.38
C ILE A 7 -5.56 -31.16 -35.94
N LEU A 8 -4.60 -30.25 -35.75
CA LEU A 8 -4.24 -29.66 -34.47
C LEU A 8 -5.46 -28.93 -33.87
N LEU A 9 -6.13 -29.55 -32.91
CA LEU A 9 -7.02 -28.85 -32.00
C LEU A 9 -6.24 -28.52 -30.73
N ALA A 10 -5.41 -27.48 -30.82
CA ALA A 10 -4.90 -26.79 -29.65
C ALA A 10 -6.09 -26.03 -29.03
N THR A 11 -6.75 -26.64 -28.05
CA THR A 11 -7.68 -25.94 -27.18
C THR A 11 -6.88 -24.93 -26.34
N ALA A 12 -6.80 -23.70 -26.83
CA ALA A 12 -6.36 -22.56 -26.03
C ALA A 12 -7.41 -22.34 -24.93
N ALA A 13 -7.27 -23.07 -23.82
CA ALA A 13 -7.93 -22.72 -22.58
C ALA A 13 -7.41 -21.34 -22.18
N THR A 14 -8.20 -20.30 -22.44
CA THR A 14 -7.99 -19.00 -21.83
C THR A 14 -8.25 -19.19 -20.34
N ALA A 15 -7.21 -19.57 -19.61
CA ALA A 15 -7.20 -19.52 -18.16
C ALA A 15 -7.51 -18.07 -17.79
N HIS A 16 -8.77 -17.78 -17.43
CA HIS A 16 -9.12 -16.57 -16.73
C HIS A 16 -8.36 -16.62 -15.41
N VAL A 17 -7.19 -15.99 -15.40
CA VAL A 17 -6.39 -15.84 -14.19
C VAL A 17 -7.27 -15.06 -13.22
N LEU A 18 -7.76 -15.74 -12.18
CA LEU A 18 -8.52 -15.11 -11.11
C LEU A 18 -7.62 -14.02 -10.50
N THR A 19 -7.84 -12.79 -10.91
CA THR A 19 -7.07 -11.66 -10.40
C THR A 19 -7.59 -11.38 -9.00
N LYS A 20 -6.78 -11.62 -7.98
CA LYS A 20 -7.12 -11.36 -6.58
C LYS A 20 -7.49 -9.88 -6.45
N ARG A 21 -8.78 -9.60 -6.19
CA ARG A 21 -9.25 -8.23 -5.96
C ARG A 21 -8.73 -7.76 -4.62
N CYS A 22 -8.11 -6.58 -4.61
CA CYS A 22 -7.76 -5.93 -3.37
C CYS A 22 -9.02 -5.65 -2.56
N SER A 23 -9.12 -6.29 -1.40
CA SER A 23 -10.20 -6.10 -0.44
C SER A 23 -9.60 -6.12 0.96
N PRO A 24 -10.17 -5.36 1.90
CA PRO A 24 -9.79 -5.47 3.30
C PRO A 24 -9.88 -6.91 3.78
N TYR A 25 -8.84 -7.40 4.47
CA TYR A 25 -8.85 -8.74 5.03
C TYR A 25 -9.36 -8.69 6.48
N PRO A 26 -10.43 -9.41 6.85
CA PRO A 26 -10.93 -9.42 8.22
C PRO A 26 -9.86 -9.87 9.21
N ASN A 27 -9.66 -9.10 10.28
CA ASN A 27 -8.75 -9.41 11.36
C ASN A 27 -9.30 -8.79 12.66
N PRO A 28 -9.96 -9.57 13.54
CA PRO A 28 -10.63 -9.03 14.73
C PRO A 28 -9.68 -8.38 15.73
N ASP A 29 -8.38 -8.72 15.68
CA ASP A 29 -7.39 -8.17 16.58
C ASP A 29 -6.88 -6.80 16.12
N MET A 30 -7.12 -6.40 14.87
CA MET A 30 -6.75 -5.09 14.32
C MET A 30 -7.70 -3.99 14.76
N TYR A 31 -7.22 -2.75 14.74
CA TYR A 31 -8.12 -1.60 14.79
C TYR A 31 -9.08 -1.63 13.59
N LEU A 32 -10.37 -1.41 13.85
CA LEU A 32 -11.50 -1.57 12.90
C LEU A 32 -11.79 -3.01 12.44
N GLY A 33 -11.06 -4.01 12.95
CA GLY A 33 -11.33 -5.41 12.64
C GLY A 33 -10.87 -5.86 11.25
N TYR A 34 -9.96 -5.15 10.59
CA TYR A 34 -9.41 -5.56 9.28
C TYR A 34 -7.99 -5.04 8.98
N ASP A 35 -7.31 -5.70 8.05
CA ASP A 35 -6.06 -5.24 7.41
C ASP A 35 -6.41 -4.50 6.10
N PRO A 36 -6.12 -3.18 5.99
CA PRO A 36 -6.44 -2.41 4.81
C PRO A 36 -5.52 -2.81 3.63
N PRO A 37 -6.04 -2.73 2.39
CA PRO A 37 -5.26 -2.97 1.19
C PRO A 37 -4.08 -1.99 0.98
N SER A 38 -4.20 -0.76 1.49
CA SER A 38 -3.17 0.29 1.41
C SER A 38 -3.18 1.14 2.69
N PRO A 39 -2.08 1.82 3.06
CA PRO A 39 -2.13 2.82 4.12
C PRO A 39 -3.07 3.96 3.74
N CYS A 40 -3.60 4.66 4.74
CA CYS A 40 -4.67 5.66 4.54
C CYS A 40 -4.27 6.91 3.76
N TRP A 41 -2.98 7.14 3.53
CA TRP A 41 -2.43 8.24 2.72
C TRP A 41 -2.11 7.83 1.27
N HIS A 42 -2.40 6.59 0.89
CA HIS A 42 -2.29 6.08 -0.48
C HIS A 42 -3.64 5.57 -0.98
N THR A 43 -3.78 5.47 -2.30
CA THR A 43 -4.84 4.68 -2.93
C THR A 43 -4.25 3.38 -3.48
N HIS A 44 -5.09 2.52 -4.05
CA HIS A 44 -4.63 1.28 -4.66
C HIS A 44 -5.47 0.90 -5.87
N THR A 45 -4.88 0.14 -6.78
CA THR A 45 -5.62 -0.51 -7.87
C THR A 45 -6.33 -1.77 -7.39
N THR A 46 -7.21 -2.32 -8.22
CA THR A 46 -7.83 -3.63 -7.96
C THR A 46 -6.81 -4.77 -7.83
N ALA A 47 -5.56 -4.57 -8.29
CA ALA A 47 -4.45 -5.50 -8.18
C ALA A 47 -3.55 -5.27 -6.95
N CYS A 48 -3.98 -4.46 -5.96
CA CYS A 48 -3.22 -4.14 -4.76
C CYS A 48 -1.88 -3.41 -4.99
N VAL A 49 -1.78 -2.70 -6.10
CA VAL A 49 -0.64 -1.79 -6.32
C VAL A 49 -0.99 -0.46 -5.68
N ASN A 50 -0.13 0.06 -4.81
CA ASN A 50 -0.32 1.37 -4.17
C ASN A 50 0.00 2.51 -5.15
N HIS A 51 -0.82 3.55 -5.09
CA HIS A 51 -0.69 4.79 -5.86
C HIS A 51 -0.79 6.00 -4.95
N ILE A 52 -0.27 7.13 -5.42
CA ILE A 52 -0.48 8.43 -4.79
C ILE A 52 -1.97 8.76 -4.91
N MET A 53 -2.60 9.14 -3.80
CA MET A 53 -4.01 9.50 -3.80
C MET A 53 -4.22 10.78 -4.64
N ASN A 54 -5.33 10.85 -5.39
CA ASN A 54 -5.63 12.05 -6.17
C ASN A 54 -5.75 13.27 -5.25
N GLY A 55 -5.08 14.37 -5.61
CA GLY A 55 -5.01 15.56 -4.78
C GLY A 55 -3.97 15.51 -3.65
N THR A 56 -3.16 14.45 -3.57
CA THR A 56 -2.00 14.36 -2.65
C THR A 56 -0.70 14.44 -3.44
N GLU A 57 0.27 15.18 -2.95
CA GLU A 57 1.65 15.25 -3.43
C GLU A 57 2.57 14.40 -2.55
N GLN A 58 3.63 13.86 -3.16
CA GLN A 58 4.64 13.07 -2.47
C GLN A 58 6.04 13.42 -2.97
N TYR A 59 6.93 13.78 -2.05
CA TYR A 59 8.35 14.03 -2.30
C TYR A 59 9.19 12.99 -1.58
N VAL A 60 10.15 12.38 -2.28
CA VAL A 60 11.00 11.33 -1.72
C VAL A 60 12.46 11.75 -1.83
N SER A 61 13.17 11.75 -0.71
CA SER A 61 14.61 11.91 -0.64
C SER A 61 15.25 10.55 -0.38
N GLU A 62 15.84 9.98 -1.43
CA GLU A 62 16.57 8.71 -1.35
C GLU A 62 17.77 8.81 -0.42
N SER A 63 18.61 9.83 -0.57
CA SER A 63 19.80 10.01 0.27
C SER A 63 19.51 10.25 1.75
N ARG A 64 18.30 10.73 2.09
CA ARG A 64 17.87 10.96 3.47
C ARG A 64 16.88 9.91 3.97
N HIS A 65 16.55 8.90 3.17
CA HIS A 65 15.57 7.87 3.52
C HIS A 65 14.28 8.47 4.10
N THR A 66 13.76 9.50 3.41
CA THR A 66 12.66 10.33 3.88
C THR A 66 11.63 10.56 2.79
N ALA A 67 10.35 10.58 3.14
CA ALA A 67 9.27 11.04 2.28
C ALA A 67 8.45 12.14 2.97
N VAL A 68 7.91 13.07 2.19
CA VAL A 68 6.96 14.11 2.63
C VAL A 68 5.71 13.99 1.79
N ILE A 69 4.55 13.90 2.43
CA ILE A 69 3.26 13.62 1.79
C ILE A 69 2.25 14.66 2.28
N PHE A 70 1.54 15.30 1.35
CA PHE A 70 0.53 16.32 1.69
C PHE A 70 -0.45 16.58 0.54
N PRO A 71 -1.71 16.93 0.81
CA PRO A 71 -2.38 16.86 2.10
C PRO A 71 -2.65 15.40 2.55
N VAL A 72 -2.63 15.17 3.85
CA VAL A 72 -3.10 13.95 4.52
C VAL A 72 -4.26 14.31 5.46
N SER A 73 -5.36 13.57 5.39
CA SER A 73 -6.56 13.88 6.17
C SER A 73 -6.37 13.69 7.68
N ASP A 74 -7.08 14.48 8.49
CA ASP A 74 -7.06 14.34 9.96
C ASP A 74 -7.48 12.93 10.43
N TYR A 75 -8.42 12.31 9.73
CA TYR A 75 -8.81 10.93 9.97
C TYR A 75 -7.63 9.95 9.79
N CYS A 76 -6.82 10.14 8.76
CA CYS A 76 -5.64 9.31 8.53
C CYS A 76 -4.58 9.54 9.62
N PHE A 77 -4.41 10.76 10.12
CA PHE A 77 -3.55 11.01 11.28
C PHE A 77 -4.09 10.36 12.57
N GLY A 78 -5.40 10.27 12.74
CA GLY A 78 -6.00 9.47 13.82
C GLY A 78 -5.60 7.99 13.74
N TYR A 79 -5.51 7.43 12.52
CA TYR A 79 -5.12 6.04 12.32
C TYR A 79 -3.63 5.81 12.57
N ILE A 80 -2.79 6.78 12.19
CA ILE A 80 -1.36 6.75 12.50
C ILE A 80 -1.13 6.81 14.02
N ALA A 81 -1.88 7.65 14.73
CA ALA A 81 -1.79 7.74 16.19
C ALA A 81 -2.23 6.43 16.87
N GLU A 82 -3.33 5.82 16.42
CA GLU A 82 -3.76 4.52 16.96
C GLU A 82 -2.75 3.41 16.66
N GLU A 83 -2.22 3.32 15.43
CA GLU A 83 -1.16 2.36 15.07
C GLU A 83 0.05 2.49 16.01
N GLN A 84 0.49 3.73 16.29
CA GLN A 84 1.61 4.00 17.19
C GLN A 84 1.31 3.64 18.65
N ALA A 85 0.10 3.95 19.13
CA ALA A 85 -0.32 3.55 20.48
C ALA A 85 -0.37 2.01 20.60
N ARG A 86 -0.91 1.33 19.60
CA ARG A 86 -0.94 -0.13 19.55
C ARG A 86 0.45 -0.75 19.55
N GLU A 87 1.39 -0.19 18.77
CA GLU A 87 2.78 -0.62 18.76
C GLU A 87 3.43 -0.45 20.15
N ALA A 88 3.19 0.69 20.80
CA ALA A 88 3.72 0.96 22.15
C ALA A 88 3.15 0.00 23.22
N ASP A 89 1.88 -0.40 23.08
CA ASP A 89 1.20 -1.31 24.00
C ASP A 89 1.42 -2.80 23.67
N GLY A 90 2.12 -3.13 22.57
CA GLY A 90 2.31 -4.51 22.09
C GLY A 90 1.05 -5.16 21.49
N ARG A 91 0.06 -4.36 21.10
CA ARG A 91 -1.15 -4.82 20.40
C ARG A 91 -0.86 -5.08 18.92
N VAL A 92 -1.68 -5.90 18.26
CA VAL A 92 -1.55 -6.18 16.82
C VAL A 92 -1.69 -4.88 16.02
N THR A 93 -0.76 -4.63 15.10
CA THR A 93 -0.69 -3.41 14.27
C THR A 93 -0.68 -3.75 12.78
N TRP A 94 -0.94 -2.78 11.93
CA TRP A 94 -0.77 -2.93 10.46
C TRP A 94 0.72 -3.02 10.05
N GLY A 95 1.64 -2.82 10.99
CA GLY A 95 3.08 -2.88 10.78
C GLY A 95 3.60 -1.72 9.93
N TRP A 96 2.94 -0.56 9.99
CA TRP A 96 3.27 0.57 9.12
C TRP A 96 4.69 1.08 9.34
N ARG A 97 5.17 1.10 10.60
CA ARG A 97 6.56 1.49 10.89
C ARG A 97 7.57 0.64 10.12
N LYS A 98 7.39 -0.68 10.14
CA LYS A 98 8.25 -1.62 9.41
C LYS A 98 8.09 -1.51 7.89
N LYS A 99 6.88 -1.26 7.41
CA LYS A 99 6.56 -1.19 5.97
C LYS A 99 7.00 0.13 5.31
N HIS A 100 7.02 1.22 6.07
CA HIS A 100 7.15 2.58 5.52
C HIS A 100 8.27 3.40 6.15
N GLY A 101 8.55 3.22 7.44
CA GLY A 101 9.41 4.10 8.23
C GLY A 101 8.64 4.78 9.37
N LYS A 102 9.31 5.66 10.10
CA LYS A 102 8.73 6.41 11.22
C LYS A 102 7.80 7.51 10.69
N LEU A 103 6.52 7.42 11.03
CA LEU A 103 5.46 8.34 10.62
C LEU A 103 5.34 9.50 11.60
N THR A 104 5.47 10.74 11.12
CA THR A 104 5.35 11.95 11.96
C THR A 104 4.49 13.00 11.28
N ARG A 105 3.42 13.44 11.95
CA ARG A 105 2.66 14.63 11.53
C ARG A 105 3.48 15.87 11.85
N VAL A 106 3.59 16.81 10.90
CA VAL A 106 4.09 18.16 11.20
C VAL A 106 3.02 18.89 12.03
N PRO A 107 3.35 19.42 13.22
CA PRO A 107 2.35 20.02 14.11
C PRO A 107 1.56 21.14 13.44
N GLY A 108 0.23 21.07 13.55
CA GLY A 108 -0.68 22.09 13.01
C GLY A 108 -0.87 22.08 11.49
N THR A 109 -0.38 21.07 10.78
CA THR A 109 -0.54 20.97 9.31
C THR A 109 -1.12 19.62 8.90
N ASP A 110 -1.40 19.47 7.61
CA ASP A 110 -1.82 18.22 6.94
C ASP A 110 -0.64 17.45 6.33
N ILE A 111 0.58 17.72 6.79
CA ILE A 111 1.81 17.15 6.23
C ILE A 111 2.25 15.94 7.05
N LEU A 112 2.40 14.80 6.38
CA LEU A 112 3.03 13.60 6.91
C LEU A 112 4.50 13.56 6.45
N VAL A 113 5.42 13.45 7.41
CA VAL A 113 6.83 13.16 7.16
C VAL A 113 7.11 11.73 7.58
N ILE A 114 7.69 10.95 6.68
CA ILE A 114 8.13 9.58 6.92
C ILE A 114 9.66 9.59 6.95
N THR A 115 10.28 9.34 8.09
CA THR A 115 11.74 9.20 8.24
C THR A 115 12.12 7.73 8.43
N GLU A 116 13.42 7.43 8.48
CA GLU A 116 13.92 6.06 8.76
C GLU A 116 13.35 5.02 7.78
N MET A 117 13.14 5.40 6.52
CA MET A 117 12.66 4.49 5.48
C MET A 117 13.74 3.44 5.16
N THR A 118 13.33 2.20 4.88
CA THR A 118 14.26 1.20 4.30
C THR A 118 14.49 1.50 2.82
N ASP A 119 15.54 0.95 2.23
CA ASP A 119 15.81 1.07 0.78
C ASP A 119 14.62 0.56 -0.06
N GLU A 120 13.98 -0.53 0.38
CA GLU A 120 12.78 -1.06 -0.27
C GLU A 120 11.58 -0.11 -0.15
N ALA A 121 11.43 0.58 0.98
CA ALA A 121 10.41 1.60 1.15
C ALA A 121 10.69 2.80 0.23
N VAL A 122 11.93 3.30 0.20
CA VAL A 122 12.35 4.39 -0.70
C VAL A 122 12.07 4.04 -2.15
N LYS A 123 12.54 2.87 -2.62
CA LYS A 123 12.33 2.41 -4.00
C LYS A 123 10.85 2.34 -4.36
N ARG A 124 10.02 1.80 -3.46
CA ARG A 124 8.57 1.69 -3.65
C ARG A 124 7.92 3.06 -3.78
N TYR A 125 8.23 3.98 -2.87
CA TYR A 125 7.66 5.33 -2.87
C TYR A 125 8.08 6.11 -4.13
N LYS A 126 9.34 5.97 -4.59
CA LYS A 126 9.80 6.58 -5.85
C LYS A 126 9.10 6.04 -7.09
N SER A 127 8.64 4.79 -7.06
CA SER A 127 7.94 4.16 -8.19
C SER A 127 6.44 4.44 -8.22
N MET A 128 5.87 5.02 -7.16
CA MET A 128 4.43 5.29 -7.13
C MET A 128 4.06 6.40 -8.10
N THR A 129 2.95 6.20 -8.80
CA THR A 129 2.29 7.21 -9.62
C THR A 129 0.92 7.50 -9.05
N TYR A 130 0.25 8.51 -9.60
CA TYR A 130 -1.20 8.68 -9.46
C TYR A 130 -1.97 7.52 -10.10
#